data_AF-A0A0K0LCB8-F1
#
_entry.id   AF-A0A0K0LCB8-F1
#
_cell.length_a   1.000
_cell.length_b   1.000
_cell.length_c   1.000
_cell.angle_alpha   90.00
_cell.angle_beta   90.00
_cell.angle_gamma   90.00
#
_symmetry.space_group_name_H-M   'P 1'
#
loop_
_entity.id
_entity.type
_entity.pdbx_description
1 polymer ?
#
loop_
_entity_poly.entity_id
_entity_poly.type
_entity_poly.pdbx_seq_one_letter_code
_entity_poly.pdbx_strand_id
1 'polypeptide(L)'
;MESTTETYPAAAASSSSMSVFLMLVGCVATLWYVYFRMSRRRLYECAATLPGPEGLPIIGSALELMGGPEVIFKSIYGKSFEYDGGVVKMWVGPRLLVFLFDPRDVELILGSSVHLDKSTEYRFFKPWLGNGLLISSGDKWRSHRKLIAPTFHLNVLKSFLELFNANSRSVVDKMRKHGANAFDVHDHMSECTVEILLETAMGVNKKTQDKSGFEYAKAVMDMCDILHLRHTHVWLRPDIIFHLTKYGKTQEKLLDVIHSLTKKVLKKKKEDYNKNKAAGLPPPSAAYNTPPTAPAEVPATPKAAAAPKTKAPEAAGPKESFSFGHSVGLKDDLDVDDNDIGEKKRLAFLDFMIESSQNGVVLTDEEIKEEVDTIMFEGHDTTAAGSSFFLCMMAARPDIQERVIEEIDQVFGNSDRPCSFQDTLELKYLERCIMETLRMYPPVPIIARELKQELKLESINATVPANCTVIVGTYKLHRREDIFPNPNHFDPDNFLPERAASRHYYSFVPFSAGPRSCVGRKYAMLKLKVILSTVLRNFRVMPGIPEKDWVLQADIILKRTDGFRIKLQPRKPAASAK
;
A
#
# COMPACT_ATOMS: atom_id res chain seq x y z
N MET A 1 -9.74 13.32 -91.57
CA MET A 1 -9.72 13.73 -90.15
C MET A 1 -9.75 12.45 -89.33
N GLU A 2 -8.57 12.00 -88.92
CA GLU A 2 -8.38 10.86 -88.04
C GLU A 2 -8.92 11.20 -86.64
N SER A 3 -9.66 10.26 -86.05
CA SER A 3 -9.93 10.24 -84.61
C SER A 3 -9.62 8.84 -84.13
N THR A 4 -8.44 8.69 -83.56
CA THR A 4 -7.97 7.51 -82.84
C THR A 4 -8.57 7.51 -81.44
N THR A 5 -9.52 6.61 -81.20
CA THR A 5 -9.90 6.19 -79.83
C THR A 5 -9.14 4.92 -79.48
N GLU A 6 -8.04 5.08 -78.75
CA GLU A 6 -7.39 3.99 -78.02
C GLU A 6 -8.25 3.62 -76.79
N THR A 7 -8.86 2.43 -76.82
CA THR A 7 -9.41 1.79 -75.63
C THR A 7 -8.30 1.03 -74.91
N TYR A 8 -7.86 1.53 -73.75
CA TYR A 8 -7.05 0.76 -72.80
C TYR A 8 -7.90 -0.35 -72.16
N PRO A 9 -7.45 -1.62 -72.13
CA PRO A 9 -8.13 -2.64 -71.35
C PRO A 9 -7.88 -2.39 -69.86
N ALA A 10 -8.96 -2.14 -69.12
CA ALA A 10 -8.94 -2.02 -67.67
C ALA A 10 -8.52 -3.33 -67.00
N ALA A 11 -7.73 -3.19 -65.94
CA ALA A 11 -7.01 -4.24 -65.22
C ALA A 11 -7.89 -5.41 -64.73
N ALA A 12 -7.61 -6.62 -65.23
CA ALA A 12 -8.16 -7.89 -64.71
C ALA A 12 -7.10 -8.74 -63.96
N ALA A 13 -6.05 -8.11 -63.41
CA ALA A 13 -4.89 -8.82 -62.84
C ALA A 13 -4.67 -8.64 -61.33
N SER A 14 -5.59 -8.00 -60.59
CA SER A 14 -5.39 -7.70 -59.15
C SER A 14 -6.07 -8.67 -58.16
N SER A 15 -6.96 -9.56 -58.61
CA SER A 15 -7.71 -10.44 -57.70
C SER A 15 -6.98 -11.74 -57.31
N SER A 16 -6.13 -12.29 -58.19
CA SER A 16 -5.47 -13.58 -57.93
C SER A 16 -4.32 -13.45 -56.93
N SER A 17 -3.50 -12.40 -57.03
CA SER A 17 -2.40 -12.13 -56.09
C SER A 17 -2.92 -11.77 -54.69
N MET A 18 -4.00 -10.99 -54.61
CA MET A 18 -4.68 -10.69 -53.35
C MET A 18 -5.27 -11.95 -52.71
N SER A 19 -5.88 -12.83 -53.51
CA SER A 19 -6.45 -14.09 -53.01
C SER A 19 -5.37 -15.05 -52.49
N VAL A 20 -4.26 -15.18 -53.22
CA VAL A 20 -3.10 -15.98 -52.77
C VAL A 20 -2.48 -15.39 -51.51
N PHE A 21 -2.35 -14.06 -51.44
CA PHE A 21 -1.86 -13.36 -50.24
C PHE A 21 -2.76 -13.62 -49.03
N LEU A 22 -4.08 -13.46 -49.16
CA LEU A 22 -5.04 -13.73 -48.09
C LEU A 22 -5.02 -15.21 -47.65
N MET A 23 -4.86 -16.14 -48.59
CA MET A 23 -4.72 -17.57 -48.27
C MET A 23 -3.44 -17.84 -47.47
N LEU A 24 -2.30 -17.27 -47.89
CA LEU A 24 -1.03 -17.40 -47.16
C LEU A 24 -1.12 -16.77 -45.76
N VAL A 25 -1.74 -15.60 -45.63
CA VAL A 25 -2.00 -14.96 -44.34
C VAL A 25 -2.88 -15.86 -43.45
N GLY A 26 -3.93 -16.47 -44.02
CA GLY A 26 -4.78 -17.42 -43.31
C GLY A 26 -4.03 -18.67 -42.84
N CYS A 27 -3.18 -19.25 -43.69
CA CYS A 27 -2.32 -20.39 -43.35
C CYS A 27 -1.32 -20.04 -42.24
N VAL A 28 -0.63 -18.91 -42.35
CA VAL A 28 0.30 -18.42 -41.32
C VAL A 28 -0.43 -18.15 -40.01
N ALA A 29 -1.60 -17.50 -40.06
CA ALA A 29 -2.41 -17.25 -38.87
C ALA A 29 -2.89 -18.56 -38.20
N THR A 30 -3.25 -19.58 -38.99
CA THR A 30 -3.67 -20.89 -38.49
C THR A 30 -2.49 -21.64 -37.87
N LEU A 31 -1.34 -21.69 -38.55
CA LEU A 31 -0.13 -22.30 -38.01
C LEU A 31 0.33 -21.59 -36.73
N TRP A 32 0.27 -20.26 -36.71
CA TRP A 32 0.57 -19.46 -35.52
C TRP A 32 -0.41 -19.76 -34.38
N TYR A 33 -1.71 -19.87 -34.67
CA TYR A 33 -2.72 -20.20 -33.66
C TYR A 33 -2.53 -21.61 -33.10
N VAL A 34 -2.25 -22.60 -33.96
CA VAL A 34 -1.93 -23.98 -33.53
C VAL A 34 -0.67 -24.00 -32.68
N TYR A 35 0.41 -23.36 -33.13
CA TYR A 35 1.64 -23.21 -32.34
C TYR A 35 1.38 -22.51 -30.99
N PHE A 36 0.58 -21.45 -30.98
CA PHE A 36 0.20 -20.72 -29.78
C PHE A 36 -0.62 -21.59 -28.80
N ARG A 37 -1.55 -22.40 -29.31
CA ARG A 37 -2.33 -23.34 -28.49
C ARG A 37 -1.48 -24.49 -27.97
N MET A 38 -0.59 -25.05 -28.80
CA MET A 38 0.31 -26.14 -28.42
C MET A 38 1.35 -25.70 -27.38
N SER A 39 1.99 -24.54 -27.58
CA SER A 39 2.97 -23.99 -26.63
C SER A 39 2.38 -23.68 -25.25
N ARG A 40 1.05 -23.51 -25.17
CA ARG A 40 0.31 -23.22 -23.94
C ARG A 40 -0.56 -24.39 -23.46
N ARG A 41 -0.38 -25.58 -24.03
CA ARG A 41 -1.19 -26.78 -23.70
C ARG A 41 -1.21 -27.05 -22.20
N ARG A 42 -0.04 -27.11 -21.56
CA ARG A 42 0.10 -27.35 -20.11
C ARG A 42 -0.67 -26.31 -19.27
N LEU A 43 -0.63 -25.05 -19.69
CA LEU A 43 -1.34 -23.97 -19.01
C LEU A 43 -2.87 -24.19 -19.07
N TYR A 44 -3.41 -24.59 -20.22
CA TYR A 44 -4.84 -24.90 -20.35
C TYR A 44 -5.25 -26.18 -19.59
N GLU A 45 -4.41 -27.22 -19.59
CA GLU A 45 -4.67 -28.46 -18.84
C GLU A 45 -4.77 -28.19 -17.33
N CYS A 46 -3.81 -27.44 -16.77
CA CYS A 46 -3.87 -27.03 -15.36
C CYS A 46 -5.07 -26.12 -15.08
N ALA A 47 -5.32 -25.12 -15.95
CA ALA A 47 -6.44 -24.20 -15.77
C ALA A 47 -7.81 -24.89 -15.82
N ALA A 48 -7.96 -26.00 -16.55
CA ALA A 48 -9.21 -26.77 -16.58
C ALA A 48 -9.54 -27.43 -15.23
N THR A 49 -8.55 -27.63 -14.36
CA THR A 49 -8.74 -28.21 -13.01
C THR A 49 -9.09 -27.17 -11.95
N LEU A 50 -8.91 -25.89 -12.24
CA LEU A 50 -9.20 -24.80 -11.30
C LEU A 50 -10.67 -24.38 -11.42
N PRO A 51 -11.38 -24.11 -10.31
CA PRO A 51 -12.74 -23.59 -10.35
C PRO A 51 -12.76 -22.14 -10.87
N GLY A 52 -13.76 -21.77 -11.68
CA GLY A 52 -13.94 -20.41 -12.19
C GLY A 52 -14.53 -20.39 -13.61
N PRO A 53 -14.91 -19.21 -14.12
CA PRO A 53 -15.49 -19.08 -15.45
C PRO A 53 -14.53 -19.53 -16.55
N GLU A 54 -15.05 -20.25 -17.55
CA GLU A 54 -14.28 -20.62 -18.74
C GLU A 54 -13.95 -19.40 -19.62
N GLY A 55 -14.82 -18.40 -19.64
CA GLY A 55 -14.68 -17.18 -20.44
C GLY A 55 -14.99 -17.40 -21.92
N LEU A 56 -15.19 -16.29 -22.65
CA LEU A 56 -15.44 -16.31 -24.09
C LEU A 56 -14.14 -16.58 -24.87
N PRO A 57 -14.22 -17.12 -26.10
CA PRO A 57 -13.06 -17.28 -26.96
C PRO A 57 -12.31 -15.96 -27.15
N ILE A 58 -10.97 -15.99 -27.09
CA ILE A 58 -10.04 -14.87 -27.30
C ILE A 58 -10.06 -13.80 -26.20
N ILE A 59 -11.24 -13.32 -25.78
CA ILE A 59 -11.38 -12.20 -24.82
C ILE A 59 -11.53 -12.68 -23.36
N GLY A 60 -11.86 -13.95 -23.13
CA GLY A 60 -12.09 -14.49 -21.80
C GLY A 60 -13.29 -13.83 -21.11
N SER A 61 -13.08 -13.41 -19.87
CA SER A 61 -14.04 -12.71 -19.00
C SER A 61 -13.87 -11.18 -19.08
N ALA A 62 -13.24 -10.64 -20.13
CA ALA A 62 -12.98 -9.20 -20.24
C ALA A 62 -14.26 -8.34 -20.22
N LEU A 63 -15.42 -8.87 -20.66
CA LEU A 63 -16.70 -8.18 -20.58
C LEU A 63 -17.16 -7.95 -19.14
N GLU A 64 -16.70 -8.76 -18.19
CA GLU A 64 -16.96 -8.60 -16.75
C GLU A 64 -16.17 -7.43 -16.14
N LEU A 65 -15.17 -6.92 -16.86
CA LEU A 65 -14.38 -5.76 -16.50
C LEU A 65 -14.92 -4.46 -17.13
N MET A 66 -16.13 -4.50 -17.71
CA MET A 66 -16.80 -3.31 -18.25
C MET A 66 -17.60 -2.59 -17.16
N GLY A 67 -17.61 -1.25 -17.22
CA GLY A 67 -18.34 -0.40 -16.29
C GLY A 67 -17.42 0.42 -15.37
N GLY A 68 -18.01 1.05 -14.36
CA GLY A 68 -17.28 1.78 -13.33
C GLY A 68 -16.56 0.83 -12.35
N PRO A 69 -15.53 1.31 -11.64
CA PRO A 69 -14.78 0.52 -10.66
C PRO A 69 -15.66 -0.17 -9.59
N GLU A 70 -16.74 0.49 -9.17
CA GLU A 70 -17.75 -0.03 -8.24
C GLU A 70 -18.54 -1.22 -8.82
N VAL A 71 -18.92 -1.15 -10.10
CA VAL A 71 -19.64 -2.22 -10.78
C VAL A 71 -18.74 -3.42 -11.00
N ILE A 72 -17.49 -3.18 -11.42
CA ILE A 72 -16.48 -4.22 -11.61
C ILE A 72 -16.18 -4.92 -10.28
N PHE A 73 -15.92 -4.15 -9.22
CA PHE A 73 -15.65 -4.70 -7.89
C PHE A 73 -16.82 -5.56 -7.39
N LYS A 74 -18.04 -5.03 -7.45
CA LYS A 74 -19.25 -5.77 -7.02
C LYS A 74 -19.47 -7.03 -7.84
N SER A 75 -19.27 -6.98 -9.16
CA SER A 75 -19.49 -8.11 -10.06
C SER A 75 -18.47 -9.23 -9.83
N ILE A 76 -17.17 -8.91 -9.78
CA ILE A 76 -16.11 -9.89 -9.53
C ILE A 76 -16.25 -10.47 -8.12
N TYR A 77 -16.48 -9.63 -7.11
CA TYR A 77 -16.63 -10.09 -5.73
C TYR A 77 -17.87 -10.99 -5.59
N GLY A 78 -19.01 -10.61 -6.17
CA GLY A 78 -20.24 -11.41 -6.18
C GLY A 78 -20.06 -12.77 -6.85
N LYS A 79 -19.50 -12.79 -8.07
CA LYS A 79 -19.20 -14.04 -8.80
C LYS A 79 -18.25 -14.95 -8.07
N SER A 80 -17.35 -14.39 -7.26
CA SER A 80 -16.41 -15.20 -6.51
C SER A 80 -17.10 -16.16 -5.53
N PHE A 81 -18.35 -15.89 -5.12
CA PHE A 81 -19.12 -16.78 -4.23
C PHE A 81 -19.80 -17.94 -4.94
N GLU A 82 -19.83 -17.95 -6.29
CA GLU A 82 -20.35 -19.08 -7.07
C GLU A 82 -19.38 -20.28 -7.07
N TYR A 83 -18.15 -20.07 -6.59
CA TYR A 83 -17.08 -21.04 -6.62
C TYR A 83 -16.55 -21.28 -5.20
N ASP A 84 -16.62 -22.54 -4.79
CA ASP A 84 -16.09 -23.00 -3.51
C ASP A 84 -14.59 -23.34 -3.60
N GLY A 85 -13.94 -23.51 -2.44
CA GLY A 85 -12.58 -24.06 -2.37
C GLY A 85 -11.46 -23.02 -2.23
N GLY A 86 -11.76 -21.75 -1.98
CA GLY A 86 -10.69 -20.78 -1.61
C GLY A 86 -9.87 -20.23 -2.78
N VAL A 87 -10.19 -20.62 -4.02
CA VAL A 87 -9.51 -20.19 -5.25
C VAL A 87 -10.52 -19.99 -6.39
N VAL A 88 -10.25 -19.05 -7.30
CA VAL A 88 -11.03 -18.84 -8.53
C VAL A 88 -10.10 -18.48 -9.68
N LYS A 89 -10.21 -19.17 -10.83
CA LYS A 89 -9.56 -18.76 -12.09
C LYS A 89 -10.43 -17.78 -12.87
N MET A 90 -9.78 -16.91 -13.65
CA MET A 90 -10.44 -16.05 -14.62
C MET A 90 -9.51 -15.81 -15.81
N TRP A 91 -10.06 -15.85 -17.02
CA TRP A 91 -9.32 -15.48 -18.22
C TRP A 91 -9.54 -14.01 -18.56
N VAL A 92 -8.47 -13.26 -18.84
CA VAL A 92 -8.57 -11.92 -19.43
C VAL A 92 -7.72 -11.90 -20.69
N GLY A 93 -8.38 -11.96 -21.83
CA GLY A 93 -7.71 -12.26 -23.08
C GLY A 93 -6.98 -13.62 -23.00
N PRO A 94 -5.71 -13.70 -23.42
CA PRO A 94 -4.91 -14.92 -23.32
C PRO A 94 -4.23 -15.11 -21.94
N ARG A 95 -4.49 -14.25 -20.95
CA ARG A 95 -3.87 -14.35 -19.62
C ARG A 95 -4.79 -15.06 -18.64
N LEU A 96 -4.22 -16.03 -17.93
CA LEU A 96 -4.86 -16.71 -16.81
C LEU A 96 -4.57 -15.93 -15.51
N LEU A 97 -5.62 -15.52 -14.83
CA LEU A 97 -5.60 -14.92 -13.50
C LEU A 97 -6.12 -15.97 -12.51
N VAL A 98 -5.44 -16.17 -11.39
CA VAL A 98 -5.85 -17.10 -10.34
C VAL A 98 -5.94 -16.33 -9.02
N PHE A 99 -7.16 -16.15 -8.53
CA PHE A 99 -7.45 -15.47 -7.27
C PHE A 99 -7.38 -16.46 -6.12
N LEU A 100 -6.59 -16.16 -5.11
CA LEU A 100 -6.44 -16.95 -3.89
C LEU A 100 -7.00 -16.18 -2.69
N PHE A 101 -7.79 -16.87 -1.88
CA PHE A 101 -8.33 -16.36 -0.62
C PHE A 101 -8.39 -17.44 0.46
N ASP A 102 -7.66 -18.56 0.30
CA ASP A 102 -7.34 -19.50 1.38
C ASP A 102 -5.98 -19.18 2.00
N PRO A 103 -5.88 -19.04 3.34
CA PRO A 103 -4.62 -18.66 3.97
C PRO A 103 -3.46 -19.63 3.70
N ARG A 104 -3.74 -20.94 3.51
CA ARG A 104 -2.72 -21.95 3.21
C ARG A 104 -2.08 -21.70 1.84
N ASP A 105 -2.90 -21.41 0.84
CA ASP A 105 -2.41 -21.11 -0.51
C ASP A 105 -1.76 -19.72 -0.59
N VAL A 106 -2.28 -18.76 0.18
CA VAL A 106 -1.71 -17.41 0.27
C VAL A 106 -0.30 -17.46 0.88
N GLU A 107 -0.05 -18.33 1.85
CA GLU A 107 1.27 -18.58 2.41
C GLU A 107 2.28 -19.04 1.35
N LEU A 108 1.90 -19.99 0.49
CA LEU A 108 2.75 -20.50 -0.59
C LEU A 108 3.23 -19.39 -1.54
N ILE A 109 2.44 -18.34 -1.72
CA ILE A 109 2.78 -17.21 -2.59
C ILE A 109 3.54 -16.13 -1.82
N LEU A 110 2.99 -15.64 -0.71
CA LEU A 110 3.54 -14.50 0.01
C LEU A 110 4.78 -14.86 0.84
N GLY A 111 4.89 -16.10 1.34
CA GLY A 111 6.06 -16.62 2.03
C GLY A 111 7.22 -17.04 1.10
N SER A 112 6.98 -17.15 -0.20
CA SER A 112 7.98 -17.62 -1.16
C SER A 112 9.08 -16.60 -1.44
N SER A 113 10.33 -17.08 -1.50
CA SER A 113 11.48 -16.33 -2.00
C SER A 113 11.66 -16.41 -3.53
N VAL A 114 10.82 -17.21 -4.20
CA VAL A 114 10.81 -17.42 -5.65
C VAL A 114 9.74 -16.55 -6.32
N HIS A 115 8.54 -16.49 -5.75
CA HIS A 115 7.39 -15.77 -6.31
C HIS A 115 7.34 -14.29 -5.91
N LEU A 116 8.48 -13.60 -6.01
CA LEU A 116 8.64 -12.22 -5.55
C LEU A 116 8.12 -11.18 -6.54
N ASP A 117 8.25 -11.48 -7.83
CA ASP A 117 8.00 -10.52 -8.90
C ASP A 117 6.50 -10.15 -8.96
N LYS A 118 6.27 -8.87 -9.20
CA LYS A 118 4.93 -8.34 -9.43
C LYS A 118 4.39 -8.82 -10.77
N SER A 119 3.07 -8.89 -10.89
CA SER A 119 2.44 -9.25 -12.16
C SER A 119 2.72 -8.19 -13.24
N THR A 120 2.59 -8.59 -14.51
CA THR A 120 2.90 -7.71 -15.65
C THR A 120 2.07 -6.42 -15.67
N GLU A 121 0.92 -6.40 -15.02
CA GLU A 121 0.03 -5.23 -14.89
C GLU A 121 0.68 -4.07 -14.10
N TYR A 122 1.70 -4.35 -13.27
CA TYR A 122 2.44 -3.32 -12.56
C TYR A 122 3.31 -2.44 -13.48
N ARG A 123 3.54 -2.84 -14.73
CA ARG A 123 4.28 -2.01 -15.71
C ARG A 123 3.66 -0.63 -15.93
N PHE A 124 2.36 -0.48 -15.69
CA PHE A 124 1.69 0.82 -15.84
C PHE A 124 2.14 1.86 -14.81
N PHE A 125 2.70 1.42 -13.68
CA PHE A 125 3.32 2.31 -12.70
C PHE A 125 4.72 2.78 -13.14
N LYS A 126 5.36 2.14 -14.12
CA LYS A 126 6.74 2.43 -14.52
C LYS A 126 6.97 3.90 -14.93
N PRO A 127 6.08 4.58 -15.68
CA PRO A 127 6.23 6.01 -15.97
C PRO A 127 6.22 6.90 -14.72
N TRP A 128 5.61 6.44 -13.63
CA TRP A 128 5.54 7.16 -12.36
C TRP A 128 6.69 6.80 -11.43
N LEU A 129 6.86 5.52 -11.12
CA LEU A 129 7.73 5.01 -10.05
C LEU A 129 9.06 4.44 -10.56
N GLY A 130 9.28 4.41 -11.88
CA GLY A 130 10.49 3.89 -12.52
C GLY A 130 10.74 2.41 -12.22
N ASN A 131 11.81 2.07 -11.52
CA ASN A 131 12.09 0.72 -11.00
C ASN A 131 12.29 0.74 -9.48
N GLY A 132 11.49 1.53 -8.75
CA GLY A 132 11.53 1.60 -7.29
C GLY A 132 11.03 0.32 -6.58
N LEU A 133 11.02 0.32 -5.25
CA LEU A 133 10.81 -0.87 -4.41
C LEU A 133 9.52 -1.64 -4.71
N LEU A 134 8.44 -0.95 -5.11
CA LEU A 134 7.16 -1.58 -5.40
C LEU A 134 7.24 -2.54 -6.60
N ILE A 135 7.96 -2.14 -7.64
CA ILE A 135 7.95 -2.75 -8.98
C ILE A 135 9.27 -3.40 -9.38
N SER A 136 10.37 -3.08 -8.71
CA SER A 136 11.63 -3.78 -8.86
C SER A 136 11.50 -5.28 -8.56
N SER A 137 12.35 -6.05 -9.21
CA SER A 137 12.38 -7.52 -9.19
C SER A 137 13.81 -8.03 -8.97
N GLY A 138 13.96 -9.31 -8.64
CA GLY A 138 15.25 -9.97 -8.48
C GLY A 138 16.20 -9.29 -7.48
N ASP A 139 17.49 -9.22 -7.84
CA ASP A 139 18.54 -8.73 -6.95
C ASP A 139 18.50 -7.22 -6.71
N LYS A 140 18.01 -6.43 -7.69
CA LYS A 140 17.79 -5.00 -7.50
C LYS A 140 16.81 -4.75 -6.35
N TRP A 141 15.69 -5.46 -6.35
CA TRP A 141 14.73 -5.38 -5.24
C TRP A 141 15.35 -5.80 -3.91
N ARG A 142 16.07 -6.93 -3.85
CA ARG A 142 16.71 -7.41 -2.61
C ARG A 142 17.69 -6.40 -2.04
N SER A 143 18.52 -5.80 -2.89
CA SER A 143 19.50 -4.77 -2.52
C SER A 143 18.81 -3.53 -1.96
N HIS A 144 17.82 -2.99 -2.68
CA HIS A 144 17.08 -1.81 -2.24
C HIS A 144 16.29 -2.08 -0.96
N ARG A 145 15.61 -3.23 -0.85
CA ARG A 145 14.88 -3.63 0.38
C ARG A 145 15.80 -3.67 1.58
N LYS A 146 16.97 -4.30 1.45
CA LYS A 146 17.97 -4.40 2.52
C LYS A 146 18.49 -3.04 2.95
N LEU A 147 18.61 -2.10 2.02
CA LEU A 147 19.04 -0.74 2.28
C LEU A 147 17.93 0.07 2.99
N ILE A 148 16.69 -0.02 2.52
CA ILE A 148 15.60 0.85 2.97
C ILE A 148 15.00 0.40 4.30
N ALA A 149 14.86 -0.91 4.54
CA ALA A 149 14.17 -1.44 5.72
C ALA A 149 14.66 -0.87 7.07
N PRO A 150 15.97 -0.69 7.34
CA PRO A 150 16.46 -0.10 8.59
C PRO A 150 15.96 1.32 8.87
N THR A 151 15.63 2.11 7.85
CA THR A 151 15.13 3.49 8.00
C THR A 151 13.73 3.56 8.59
N PHE A 152 13.00 2.44 8.59
CA PHE A 152 11.68 2.27 9.21
C PHE A 152 11.72 1.48 10.52
N HIS A 153 12.92 1.29 11.09
CA HIS A 153 13.08 0.66 12.38
C HIS A 153 12.51 1.53 13.51
N LEU A 154 11.98 0.89 14.56
CA LEU A 154 11.23 1.56 15.64
C LEU A 154 11.99 2.71 16.30
N ASN A 155 13.31 2.59 16.46
CA ASN A 155 14.13 3.63 17.05
C ASN A 155 14.20 4.91 16.19
N VAL A 156 14.14 4.77 14.86
CA VAL A 156 14.00 5.92 13.95
C VAL A 156 12.56 6.46 14.03
N LEU A 157 11.56 5.59 14.10
CA LEU A 157 10.15 6.01 14.18
C LEU A 157 9.84 6.83 15.44
N LYS A 158 10.50 6.55 16.57
CA LYS A 158 10.35 7.32 17.82
C LYS A 158 10.72 8.79 17.64
N SER A 159 11.70 9.11 16.80
CA SER A 159 12.10 10.50 16.54
C SER A 159 11.08 11.28 15.70
N PHE A 160 10.17 10.59 15.02
CA PHE A 160 9.12 11.21 14.21
C PHE A 160 7.85 11.57 15.01
N LEU A 161 7.77 11.19 16.29
CA LEU A 161 6.56 11.41 17.09
C LEU A 161 6.17 12.88 17.23
N GLU A 162 7.14 13.78 17.38
CA GLU A 162 6.86 15.22 17.45
C GLU A 162 6.22 15.73 16.16
N LEU A 163 6.74 15.29 15.01
CA LEU A 163 6.22 15.64 13.69
C LEU A 163 4.83 15.05 13.46
N PHE A 164 4.59 13.80 13.88
CA PHE A 164 3.26 13.19 13.83
C PHE A 164 2.25 14.00 14.66
N ASN A 165 2.62 14.40 15.89
CA ASN A 165 1.77 15.21 16.75
C ASN A 165 1.48 16.60 16.16
N ALA A 166 2.51 17.29 15.65
CA ALA A 166 2.37 18.62 15.06
C ALA A 166 1.40 18.60 13.86
N ASN A 167 1.58 17.65 12.94
CA ASN A 167 0.69 17.49 11.79
C ASN A 167 -0.71 17.04 12.20
N SER A 168 -0.85 16.20 13.23
CA SER A 168 -2.15 15.77 13.77
C SER A 168 -2.94 16.93 14.37
N ARG A 169 -2.27 17.88 15.04
CA ARG A 169 -2.91 19.12 15.52
C ARG A 169 -3.30 20.03 14.37
N SER A 170 -2.42 20.19 13.38
CA SER A 170 -2.71 21.01 12.20
C SER A 170 -3.95 20.52 11.45
N VAL A 171 -4.12 19.20 11.31
CA VAL A 171 -5.32 18.65 10.65
C VAL A 171 -6.58 18.84 11.50
N VAL A 172 -6.50 18.69 12.83
CA VAL A 172 -7.60 19.01 13.76
C VAL A 172 -8.04 20.47 13.63
N ASP A 173 -7.09 21.40 13.54
CA ASP A 173 -7.40 22.83 13.40
C ASP A 173 -8.10 23.15 12.08
N LYS A 174 -7.73 22.46 11.00
CA LYS A 174 -8.43 22.56 9.71
C LYS A 174 -9.84 21.97 9.79
N MET A 175 -9.98 20.79 10.39
CA MET A 175 -11.27 20.14 10.57
C MET A 175 -12.24 21.00 11.39
N ARG A 176 -11.74 21.72 12.40
CA ARG A 176 -12.54 22.63 13.23
C ARG A 176 -13.26 23.72 12.41
N LYS A 177 -12.70 24.13 11.27
CA LYS A 177 -13.28 25.17 10.39
C LYS A 177 -14.57 24.73 9.71
N HIS A 178 -14.85 23.43 9.60
CA HIS A 178 -16.11 22.93 9.04
C HIS A 178 -17.29 23.08 10.00
N GLY A 179 -17.04 23.24 11.30
CA GLY A 179 -18.09 23.32 12.32
C GLY A 179 -18.97 22.06 12.32
N ALA A 180 -20.28 22.24 12.22
CA ALA A 180 -21.26 21.15 12.18
C ALA A 180 -21.54 20.61 10.75
N ASN A 181 -20.89 21.18 9.73
CA ASN A 181 -21.14 20.79 8.33
C ASN A 181 -20.51 19.44 8.01
N ALA A 182 -21.14 18.70 7.10
CA ALA A 182 -20.56 17.47 6.57
C ALA A 182 -19.46 17.80 5.53
N PHE A 183 -18.31 17.15 5.65
CA PHE A 183 -17.18 17.32 4.75
C PHE A 183 -16.54 15.97 4.44
N ASP A 184 -15.72 15.90 3.38
CA ASP A 184 -14.93 14.69 3.09
C ASP A 184 -13.66 14.71 3.94
N VAL A 185 -13.54 13.72 4.83
CA VAL A 185 -12.37 13.61 5.71
C VAL A 185 -11.13 13.16 4.97
N HIS A 186 -11.27 12.51 3.81
CA HIS A 186 -10.16 11.97 3.06
C HIS A 186 -9.23 13.07 2.56
N ASP A 187 -9.76 14.21 2.09
CA ASP A 187 -8.95 15.37 1.70
C ASP A 187 -7.99 15.81 2.82
N HIS A 188 -8.46 15.79 4.06
CA HIS A 188 -7.71 16.19 5.25
C HIS A 188 -6.70 15.12 5.68
N MET A 189 -7.09 13.85 5.60
CA MET A 189 -6.21 12.72 5.92
C MET A 189 -5.10 12.56 4.87
N SER A 190 -5.42 12.74 3.59
CA SER A 190 -4.46 12.72 2.48
C SER A 190 -3.46 13.85 2.59
N GLU A 191 -3.90 15.09 2.84
CA GLU A 191 -2.96 16.19 3.08
C GLU A 191 -2.09 15.94 4.32
N CYS A 192 -2.69 15.54 5.46
CA CYS A 192 -1.95 15.27 6.70
C CYS A 192 -0.88 14.19 6.51
N THR A 193 -1.20 13.11 5.81
CA THR A 193 -0.27 12.00 5.60
C THR A 193 0.83 12.31 4.62
N VAL A 194 0.57 13.13 3.59
CA VAL A 194 1.63 13.67 2.69
C VAL A 194 2.59 14.56 3.46
N GLU A 195 2.07 15.49 4.26
CA GLU A 195 2.91 16.43 5.03
C GLU A 195 3.79 15.70 6.05
N ILE A 196 3.22 14.73 6.78
CA ILE A 196 3.99 13.88 7.68
C ILE A 196 5.13 13.16 6.95
N LEU A 197 4.88 12.64 5.74
CA LEU A 197 5.88 11.91 4.97
C LEU A 197 6.98 12.83 4.42
N LEU A 198 6.61 14.04 3.98
CA LEU A 198 7.56 15.06 3.54
C LEU A 198 8.47 15.50 4.68
N GLU A 199 7.93 15.69 5.89
CA GLU A 199 8.72 16.14 7.03
C GLU A 199 9.60 15.02 7.61
N THR A 200 9.12 13.79 7.69
CA THR A 200 9.83 12.69 8.35
C THR A 200 10.76 11.92 7.41
N ALA A 201 10.24 11.37 6.30
CA ALA A 201 11.01 10.51 5.40
C ALA A 201 11.88 11.34 4.44
N MET A 202 11.37 12.49 3.99
CA MET A 202 12.09 13.37 3.06
C MET A 202 12.87 14.49 3.76
N GLY A 203 12.54 14.81 5.00
CA GLY A 203 13.21 15.85 5.78
C GLY A 203 12.98 17.27 5.25
N VAL A 204 11.83 17.53 4.62
CA VAL A 204 11.47 18.84 4.04
C VAL A 204 10.34 19.48 4.84
N ASN A 205 10.59 20.68 5.36
CA ASN A 205 9.61 21.44 6.13
C ASN A 205 8.57 22.14 5.24
N LYS A 206 7.31 22.13 5.68
CA LYS A 206 6.18 22.82 5.04
C LYS A 206 6.45 24.29 4.68
N LYS A 207 7.15 25.04 5.53
CA LYS A 207 7.47 26.47 5.31
C LYS A 207 8.30 26.73 4.06
N THR A 208 8.90 25.69 3.50
CA THR A 208 9.82 25.80 2.37
C THR A 208 9.28 25.18 1.08
N GLN A 209 8.00 24.84 1.07
CA GLN A 209 7.31 24.28 -0.09
C GLN A 209 6.58 25.40 -0.85
N ASP A 210 6.77 25.47 -2.17
CA ASP A 210 6.07 26.45 -3.03
C ASP A 210 4.59 26.06 -3.27
N LYS A 211 4.28 24.76 -3.13
CA LYS A 211 2.98 24.15 -3.42
C LYS A 211 2.51 23.37 -2.20
N SER A 212 1.20 23.37 -1.94
CA SER A 212 0.63 22.63 -0.82
C SER A 212 0.75 21.12 -1.03
N GLY A 213 0.96 20.34 0.04
CA GLY A 213 0.89 18.87 -0.02
C GLY A 213 -0.45 18.34 -0.57
N PHE A 214 -1.51 19.16 -0.50
CA PHE A 214 -2.82 18.87 -1.10
C PHE A 214 -2.77 18.79 -2.63
N GLU A 215 -2.03 19.67 -3.33
CA GLU A 215 -1.89 19.58 -4.80
C GLU A 215 -1.24 18.26 -5.23
N TYR A 216 -0.22 17.84 -4.47
CA TYR A 216 0.43 16.55 -4.71
C TYR A 216 -0.52 15.38 -4.44
N ALA A 217 -1.20 15.38 -3.30
CA ALA A 217 -2.18 14.35 -2.94
C ALA A 217 -3.26 14.20 -4.03
N LYS A 218 -3.79 15.33 -4.52
CA LYS A 218 -4.79 15.33 -5.59
C LYS A 218 -4.24 14.75 -6.89
N ALA A 219 -3.03 15.16 -7.29
CA ALA A 219 -2.40 14.62 -8.49
C ALA A 219 -2.17 13.10 -8.41
N VAL A 220 -1.85 12.59 -7.21
CA VAL A 220 -1.72 11.15 -6.94
C VAL A 220 -3.06 10.43 -7.08
N MET A 221 -4.14 10.96 -6.49
CA MET A 221 -5.47 10.35 -6.61
C MET A 221 -5.91 10.28 -8.08
N ASP A 222 -5.79 11.38 -8.83
CA ASP A 222 -6.13 11.43 -10.26
C ASP A 222 -5.26 10.45 -11.08
N MET A 223 -3.98 10.26 -10.70
CA MET A 223 -3.08 9.30 -11.33
C MET A 223 -3.52 7.85 -11.06
N CYS A 224 -3.98 7.54 -9.84
CA CYS A 224 -4.50 6.22 -9.49
C CYS A 224 -5.74 5.86 -10.32
N ASP A 225 -6.62 6.83 -10.57
CA ASP A 225 -7.82 6.63 -11.39
C ASP A 225 -7.43 6.28 -12.84
N ILE A 226 -6.42 6.95 -13.41
CA ILE A 226 -5.86 6.62 -14.73
C ILE A 226 -5.25 5.22 -14.74
N LEU A 227 -4.50 4.83 -13.71
CA LEU A 227 -3.89 3.50 -13.63
C LEU A 227 -4.94 2.40 -13.56
N HIS A 228 -5.95 2.60 -12.72
CA HIS A 228 -7.06 1.66 -12.61
C HIS A 228 -7.82 1.52 -13.94
N LEU A 229 -8.07 2.65 -14.62
CA LEU A 229 -8.66 2.64 -15.97
C LEU A 229 -7.83 1.78 -16.94
N ARG A 230 -6.50 1.87 -16.91
CA ARG A 230 -5.63 1.03 -17.76
C ARG A 230 -5.61 -0.45 -17.33
N HIS A 231 -5.83 -0.76 -16.05
CA HIS A 231 -5.95 -2.14 -15.58
C HIS A 231 -7.23 -2.81 -16.09
N THR A 232 -8.36 -2.10 -16.03
CA THR A 232 -9.68 -2.65 -16.36
C THR A 232 -10.00 -2.59 -17.84
N HIS A 233 -9.70 -1.49 -18.52
CA HIS A 233 -10.05 -1.28 -19.93
C HIS A 233 -8.96 -1.85 -20.84
N VAL A 234 -9.19 -3.07 -21.35
CA VAL A 234 -8.20 -3.85 -22.13
C VAL A 234 -7.66 -3.08 -23.35
N TRP A 235 -8.49 -2.23 -23.99
CA TRP A 235 -8.08 -1.43 -25.14
C TRP A 235 -7.15 -0.25 -24.82
N LEU A 236 -7.03 0.16 -23.55
CA LEU A 236 -6.08 1.18 -23.08
C LEU A 236 -4.74 0.59 -22.60
N ARG A 237 -4.57 -0.74 -22.67
CA ARG A 237 -3.34 -1.42 -22.28
C ARG A 237 -2.16 -1.23 -23.25
N PRO A 238 -2.36 -1.14 -24.59
CA PRO A 238 -1.29 -0.81 -25.52
C PRO A 238 -0.85 0.65 -25.34
N ASP A 239 0.46 0.86 -25.16
CA ASP A 239 1.00 2.18 -24.85
C ASP A 239 0.72 3.18 -25.99
N ILE A 240 0.86 2.78 -27.25
CA ILE A 240 0.62 3.66 -28.40
C ILE A 240 -0.80 4.23 -28.37
N ILE A 241 -1.81 3.37 -28.16
CA ILE A 241 -3.21 3.79 -28.10
C ILE A 241 -3.42 4.74 -26.92
N PHE A 242 -2.89 4.37 -25.74
CA PHE A 242 -3.06 5.16 -24.52
C PHE A 242 -2.50 6.58 -24.65
N HIS A 243 -1.29 6.75 -25.19
CA HIS A 243 -0.67 8.08 -25.36
C HIS A 243 -1.43 8.97 -26.36
N LEU A 244 -2.17 8.38 -27.31
CA LEU A 244 -3.01 9.14 -28.24
C LEU A 244 -4.33 9.62 -27.60
N THR A 245 -4.72 9.09 -26.44
CA THR A 245 -5.96 9.48 -25.75
C THR A 245 -5.80 10.73 -24.88
N LYS A 246 -6.94 11.32 -24.45
CA LYS A 246 -6.97 12.38 -23.43
C LYS A 246 -6.37 11.90 -22.10
N TYR A 247 -6.50 10.62 -21.77
CA TYR A 247 -5.96 10.05 -20.53
C TYR A 247 -4.42 10.06 -20.54
N GLY A 248 -3.79 9.71 -21.66
CA GLY A 248 -2.34 9.81 -21.83
C GLY A 248 -1.81 11.22 -21.58
N LYS A 249 -2.43 12.23 -22.22
CA LYS A 249 -2.07 13.65 -22.01
C LYS A 249 -2.31 14.13 -20.58
N THR A 250 -3.33 13.59 -19.91
CA THR A 250 -3.61 13.92 -18.51
C THR A 250 -2.56 13.29 -17.59
N GLN A 251 -2.17 12.04 -17.86
CA GLN A 251 -1.10 11.33 -17.16
C GLN A 251 0.20 12.13 -17.20
N GLU A 252 0.61 12.62 -18.37
CA GLU A 252 1.82 13.44 -18.51
C GLU A 252 1.81 14.69 -17.61
N LYS A 253 0.69 15.43 -17.59
CA LYS A 253 0.54 16.62 -16.73
C LYS A 253 0.60 16.28 -15.24
N LEU A 254 -0.03 15.16 -14.83
CA LEU A 254 -0.02 14.71 -13.45
C LEU A 254 1.38 14.27 -13.01
N LEU A 255 2.07 13.51 -13.88
CA LEU A 255 3.46 13.11 -13.66
C LEU A 255 4.40 14.32 -13.55
N ASP A 256 4.18 15.36 -14.35
CA ASP A 256 4.95 16.61 -14.23
C ASP A 256 4.79 17.25 -12.84
N VAL A 257 3.57 17.29 -12.29
CA VAL A 257 3.32 17.82 -10.93
C VAL A 257 4.02 16.96 -9.88
N ILE A 258 3.84 15.63 -9.96
CA ILE A 258 4.39 14.66 -9.01
C ILE A 258 5.92 14.70 -9.03
N HIS A 259 6.55 14.52 -10.20
CA HIS A 259 8.00 14.49 -10.36
C HIS A 259 8.65 15.85 -10.11
N SER A 260 7.94 16.96 -10.35
CA SER A 260 8.47 18.29 -10.00
C SER A 260 8.67 18.43 -8.50
N LEU A 261 7.75 17.90 -7.68
CA LEU A 261 7.90 17.93 -6.23
C LEU A 261 9.09 17.06 -5.79
N THR A 262 9.16 15.81 -6.26
CA THR A 262 10.21 14.88 -5.82
C THR A 262 11.61 15.31 -6.28
N LYS A 263 11.74 15.86 -7.49
CA LYS A 263 13.00 16.48 -7.97
C LYS A 263 13.42 17.68 -7.11
N LYS A 264 12.48 18.56 -6.75
CA LYS A 264 12.77 19.72 -5.87
C LYS A 264 13.22 19.28 -4.49
N VAL A 265 12.51 18.33 -3.89
CA VAL A 265 12.84 17.72 -2.59
C VAL A 265 14.23 17.12 -2.62
N LEU A 266 14.54 16.30 -3.62
CA LEU A 266 15.84 15.65 -3.78
C LEU A 266 16.97 16.67 -3.94
N LYS A 267 16.78 17.68 -4.80
CA LYS A 267 17.77 18.73 -5.03
C LYS A 267 18.09 19.49 -3.75
N LYS A 268 17.06 19.99 -3.07
CA LYS A 268 17.20 20.74 -1.83
C LYS A 268 17.90 19.92 -0.75
N LYS A 269 17.49 18.66 -0.58
CA LYS A 269 18.06 17.78 0.44
C LYS A 269 19.54 17.50 0.20
N LYS A 270 19.96 17.33 -1.06
CA LYS A 270 21.38 17.20 -1.44
C LYS A 270 22.18 18.45 -1.14
N GLU A 271 21.62 19.64 -1.43
CA GLU A 271 22.26 20.92 -1.11
C GLU A 271 22.46 21.06 0.41
N ASP A 272 21.43 20.77 1.21
CA ASP A 272 21.50 20.82 2.67
C ASP A 272 22.51 19.80 3.23
N TYR A 273 22.50 18.57 2.71
CA TYR A 273 23.43 17.51 3.11
C TYR A 273 24.89 17.90 2.80
N ASN A 274 25.17 18.38 1.58
CA ASN A 274 26.51 18.78 1.17
C ASN A 274 26.99 20.00 1.97
N LYS A 275 26.10 20.95 2.28
CA LYS A 275 26.41 22.10 3.13
C LYS A 275 26.78 21.66 4.55
N ASN A 276 26.03 20.74 5.15
CA ASN A 276 26.35 20.20 6.47
C ASN A 276 27.67 19.43 6.45
N LYS A 277 27.89 18.58 5.44
CA LYS A 277 29.13 17.83 5.27
C LYS A 277 30.34 18.76 5.14
N ALA A 278 30.23 19.84 4.35
CA ALA A 278 31.27 20.86 4.21
C ALA A 278 31.53 21.64 5.51
N ALA A 279 30.49 21.84 6.33
CA ALA A 279 30.60 22.49 7.64
C ALA A 279 31.03 21.54 8.78
N GLY A 280 31.27 20.25 8.52
CA GLY A 280 31.56 19.25 9.55
C GLY A 280 30.38 18.95 10.48
N LEU A 281 29.16 19.35 10.09
CA LEU A 281 27.94 19.11 10.83
C LEU A 281 27.33 17.75 10.44
N PRO A 282 26.63 17.07 11.37
CA PRO A 282 25.95 15.83 11.05
C PRO A 282 24.83 16.06 10.02
N PRO A 283 24.37 15.01 9.31
CA PRO A 283 23.27 15.12 8.36
C PRO A 283 22.04 15.77 9.01
N PRO A 284 21.21 16.53 8.28
CA PRO A 284 20.10 17.28 8.88
C PRO A 284 19.15 16.41 9.72
N SER A 285 18.86 15.17 9.29
CA SER A 285 18.02 14.25 10.08
C SER A 285 18.69 13.66 11.32
N ALA A 286 20.01 13.77 11.46
CA ALA A 286 20.70 13.30 12.66
C ALA A 286 20.32 14.12 13.90
N ALA A 287 19.84 15.35 13.72
CA ALA A 287 19.32 16.19 14.80
C ALA A 287 18.04 15.63 15.44
N TYR A 288 17.26 14.79 14.73
CA TYR A 288 16.12 14.09 15.33
C TYR A 288 16.55 12.99 16.31
N ASN A 289 17.84 12.64 16.37
CA ASN A 289 18.37 11.58 17.24
C ASN A 289 18.88 12.07 18.60
N THR A 290 18.81 13.37 18.90
CA THR A 290 19.06 13.83 20.27
C THR A 290 17.85 13.47 21.13
N PRO A 291 18.02 12.72 22.25
CA PRO A 291 16.94 12.52 23.21
C PRO A 291 16.39 13.89 23.65
N PRO A 292 15.08 14.02 23.93
CA PRO A 292 14.58 15.18 24.64
C PRO A 292 15.44 15.37 25.89
N THR A 293 15.97 16.57 26.12
CA THR A 293 16.68 16.90 27.35
C THR A 293 15.84 16.45 28.53
N ALA A 294 16.33 15.47 29.30
CA ALA A 294 15.68 15.03 30.51
C ALA A 294 15.44 16.25 31.41
N PRO A 295 14.28 16.38 32.08
CA PRO A 295 14.14 17.30 33.19
C PRO A 295 15.27 17.04 34.19
N ALA A 296 15.92 18.11 34.66
CA ALA A 296 17.10 18.06 35.52
C ALA A 296 17.01 16.95 36.59
N GLU A 297 17.93 15.99 36.54
CA GLU A 297 18.05 14.95 37.54
C GLU A 297 18.43 15.56 38.91
N VAL A 298 17.68 15.13 39.92
CA VAL A 298 17.95 15.32 41.35
C VAL A 298 19.28 14.61 41.70
N PRO A 299 20.13 15.15 42.60
CA PRO A 299 21.52 14.71 42.73
C PRO A 299 21.68 13.24 43.16
N ALA A 300 22.58 12.55 42.46
CA ALA A 300 22.95 11.15 42.68
C ALA A 300 23.73 10.93 43.99
N THR A 301 23.47 9.79 44.66
CA THR A 301 24.38 9.18 45.65
C THR A 301 25.40 8.25 44.96
N PRO A 302 26.61 8.06 45.52
CA PRO A 302 27.78 7.61 44.76
C PRO A 302 27.83 6.09 44.49
N LYS A 303 28.28 5.72 43.29
CA LYS A 303 28.61 4.34 42.88
C LYS A 303 29.85 3.80 43.60
N ALA A 304 29.79 2.54 44.03
CA ALA A 304 30.96 1.72 44.37
C ALA A 304 31.49 0.97 43.13
N ALA A 305 32.79 0.69 43.15
CA ALA A 305 33.65 0.35 42.02
C ALA A 305 33.42 -1.03 41.36
N ALA A 306 33.83 -1.11 40.10
CA ALA A 306 33.72 -2.26 39.21
C ALA A 306 34.75 -3.38 39.49
N ALA A 307 34.36 -4.62 39.19
CA ALA A 307 35.23 -5.80 39.03
C ALA A 307 34.76 -6.66 37.83
N PRO A 308 35.63 -7.50 37.24
CA PRO A 308 35.61 -7.82 35.81
C PRO A 308 34.67 -8.96 35.38
N LYS A 309 34.25 -8.88 34.11
CA LYS A 309 33.31 -9.76 33.40
C LYS A 309 33.77 -11.22 33.34
N THR A 310 32.87 -12.14 33.69
CA THR A 310 32.86 -13.54 33.23
C THR A 310 31.50 -13.84 32.60
N LYS A 311 31.52 -14.44 31.40
CA LYS A 311 30.34 -14.82 30.61
C LYS A 311 29.67 -16.05 31.25
N ALA A 312 28.40 -15.92 31.60
CA ALA A 312 27.46 -17.03 31.76
C ALA A 312 26.30 -16.85 30.76
N PRO A 313 25.69 -17.93 30.25
CA PRO A 313 24.62 -17.84 29.27
C PRO A 313 23.36 -17.31 29.94
N GLU A 314 23.03 -16.04 29.69
CA GLU A 314 21.75 -15.48 30.13
C GLU A 314 20.61 -16.13 29.34
N ALA A 315 19.77 -16.86 30.08
CA ALA A 315 18.45 -17.25 29.64
C ALA A 315 17.69 -16.00 29.18
N ALA A 316 17.16 -16.04 27.96
CA ALA A 316 16.36 -14.97 27.39
C ALA A 316 15.16 -14.69 28.30
N GLY A 317 15.18 -13.55 29.00
CA GLY A 317 13.98 -12.96 29.58
C GLY A 317 12.94 -12.68 28.49
N PRO A 318 11.66 -12.49 28.86
CA PRO A 318 10.60 -12.30 27.90
C PRO A 318 10.88 -11.01 27.11
N LYS A 319 11.22 -11.15 25.82
CA LYS A 319 11.34 -10.01 24.90
C LYS A 319 9.99 -9.30 24.89
N GLU A 320 9.97 -8.01 25.23
CA GLU A 320 8.80 -7.15 25.12
C GLU A 320 8.24 -7.24 23.69
N SER A 321 7.14 -7.96 23.53
CA SER A 321 6.46 -8.13 22.25
C SER A 321 5.69 -6.84 21.95
N PHE A 322 6.26 -5.99 21.09
CA PHE A 322 5.58 -4.77 20.64
C PHE A 322 4.42 -5.16 19.72
N SER A 323 3.19 -5.12 20.25
CA SER A 323 1.98 -5.25 19.43
C SER A 323 1.83 -3.99 18.57
N PHE A 324 2.25 -4.10 17.32
CA PHE A 324 1.81 -3.27 16.19
C PHE A 324 1.25 -4.21 15.11
N GLY A 325 0.29 -5.06 15.51
CA GLY A 325 -0.22 -6.15 14.67
C GLY A 325 0.76 -7.28 14.40
N HIS A 326 1.67 -7.56 15.35
CA HIS A 326 2.58 -8.71 15.26
C HIS A 326 1.81 -9.98 15.66
N SER A 327 1.96 -11.05 14.88
CA SER A 327 1.42 -12.36 15.24
C SER A 327 2.54 -13.20 15.83
N VAL A 328 2.30 -13.80 16.99
CA VAL A 328 3.27 -14.60 17.74
C VAL A 328 3.88 -15.69 16.83
N GLY A 329 5.22 -15.75 16.75
CA GLY A 329 5.94 -16.87 16.15
C GLY A 329 6.51 -16.69 14.74
N LEU A 330 6.23 -15.57 14.04
CA LEU A 330 6.88 -15.27 12.75
C LEU A 330 7.93 -14.18 12.87
N LYS A 331 9.13 -14.40 12.31
CA LYS A 331 10.18 -13.40 12.24
C LYS A 331 9.81 -12.36 11.17
N ASP A 332 9.54 -11.12 11.59
CA ASP A 332 9.36 -10.00 10.68
C ASP A 332 10.70 -9.68 10.00
N ASP A 333 10.70 -9.41 8.69
CA ASP A 333 11.93 -9.03 7.98
C ASP A 333 12.43 -7.63 8.40
N LEU A 334 11.58 -6.87 9.09
CA LEU A 334 11.91 -5.59 9.73
C LEU A 334 12.37 -5.74 11.19
N ASP A 335 12.30 -6.93 11.78
CA ASP A 335 12.85 -7.23 13.10
C ASP A 335 14.34 -7.61 12.93
N VAL A 336 15.16 -6.58 12.68
CA VAL A 336 16.62 -6.70 12.70
C VAL A 336 17.05 -6.57 14.17
N ASP A 337 17.96 -7.43 14.66
CA ASP A 337 18.45 -7.31 16.04
C ASP A 337 19.12 -5.92 16.22
N ASP A 338 18.85 -5.25 17.34
CA ASP A 338 19.39 -3.90 17.64
C ASP A 338 20.93 -3.86 17.57
N ASN A 339 21.58 -5.01 17.75
CA ASN A 339 23.03 -5.16 17.64
C ASN A 339 23.54 -5.15 16.18
N ASP A 340 22.70 -5.47 15.19
CA ASP A 340 23.06 -5.50 13.76
C ASP A 340 22.91 -4.11 13.08
N ILE A 341 22.14 -3.22 13.71
CA ILE A 341 22.02 -1.82 13.32
C ILE A 341 22.98 -0.99 14.17
N GLY A 342 24.28 -1.01 13.82
CA GLY A 342 25.28 -0.17 14.48
C GLY A 342 24.84 1.29 14.63
N GLU A 343 25.28 1.96 15.71
CA GLU A 343 24.80 3.28 16.15
C GLU A 343 24.78 4.38 15.07
N LYS A 344 25.60 4.25 14.03
CA LYS A 344 25.68 5.18 12.89
C LYS A 344 24.52 5.11 11.88
N LYS A 345 23.64 4.10 11.92
CA LYS A 345 22.59 3.85 10.89
C LYS A 345 21.23 4.53 11.13
N ARG A 346 21.16 5.60 11.94
CA ARG A 346 19.89 6.19 12.41
C ARG A 346 19.44 7.43 11.61
N LEU A 347 19.67 7.47 10.31
CA LEU A 347 19.24 8.60 9.47
C LEU A 347 17.82 8.41 8.96
N ALA A 348 17.14 9.53 8.68
CA ALA A 348 15.89 9.50 7.92
C ALA A 348 16.13 8.95 6.51
N PHE A 349 15.08 8.39 5.90
CA PHE A 349 15.16 7.66 4.63
C PHE A 349 16.01 8.37 3.56
N LEU A 350 15.71 9.62 3.23
CA LEU A 350 16.40 10.31 2.14
C LEU A 350 17.87 10.66 2.46
N ASP A 351 18.17 11.03 3.71
CA ASP A 351 19.56 11.27 4.14
C ASP A 351 20.36 9.98 4.11
N PHE A 352 19.76 8.86 4.52
CA PHE A 352 20.40 7.54 4.46
C PHE A 352 20.71 7.11 3.04
N MET A 353 19.80 7.35 2.09
CA MET A 353 20.01 7.04 0.67
C MET A 353 21.14 7.88 0.06
N ILE A 354 21.21 9.17 0.40
CA ILE A 354 22.27 10.08 -0.06
C ILE A 354 23.62 9.70 0.57
N GLU A 355 23.66 9.34 1.85
CA GLU A 355 24.89 8.90 2.49
C GLU A 355 25.39 7.57 1.89
N SER A 356 24.48 6.63 1.69
CA SER A 356 24.80 5.31 1.12
C SER A 356 25.36 5.41 -0.30
N SER A 357 24.82 6.33 -1.12
CA SER A 357 25.32 6.57 -2.47
C SER A 357 26.75 7.12 -2.50
N GLN A 358 27.17 7.83 -1.45
CA GLN A 358 28.52 8.38 -1.32
C GLN A 358 29.53 7.41 -0.68
N ASN A 359 29.07 6.39 0.05
CA ASN A 359 29.90 5.49 0.86
C ASN A 359 30.09 4.09 0.24
N GLY A 360 29.92 3.95 -1.07
CA GLY A 360 30.28 2.74 -1.82
C GLY A 360 29.11 1.82 -2.21
N VAL A 361 27.86 2.15 -1.86
CA VAL A 361 26.68 1.54 -2.50
C VAL A 361 26.36 2.40 -3.73
N VAL A 362 26.61 1.92 -4.94
CA VAL A 362 26.34 2.70 -6.15
C VAL A 362 24.84 2.76 -6.40
N LEU A 363 24.17 3.76 -5.82
CA LEU A 363 22.81 4.17 -6.19
C LEU A 363 22.90 5.40 -7.08
N THR A 364 22.28 5.34 -8.25
CA THR A 364 22.18 6.49 -9.14
C THR A 364 21.17 7.51 -8.61
N ASP A 365 21.31 8.76 -9.06
CA ASP A 365 20.35 9.82 -8.74
C ASP A 365 18.93 9.48 -9.20
N GLU A 366 18.80 8.79 -10.33
CA GLU A 366 17.51 8.31 -10.82
C GLU A 366 16.96 7.24 -9.88
N GLU A 367 17.77 6.27 -9.43
CA GLU A 367 17.30 5.25 -8.48
C GLU A 367 16.86 5.84 -7.14
N ILE A 368 17.57 6.84 -6.62
CA ILE A 368 17.12 7.55 -5.40
C ILE A 368 15.77 8.24 -5.66
N LYS A 369 15.60 8.89 -6.82
CA LYS A 369 14.32 9.50 -7.21
C LYS A 369 13.21 8.46 -7.31
N GLU A 370 13.45 7.33 -7.97
CA GLU A 370 12.48 6.23 -8.13
C GLU A 370 12.01 5.70 -6.78
N GLU A 371 12.91 5.57 -5.80
CA GLU A 371 12.56 5.17 -4.44
C GLU A 371 11.82 6.27 -3.67
N VAL A 372 12.19 7.53 -3.84
CA VAL A 372 11.45 8.67 -3.28
C VAL A 372 10.02 8.72 -3.83
N ASP A 373 9.84 8.58 -5.15
CA ASP A 373 8.52 8.55 -5.79
C ASP A 373 7.68 7.38 -5.23
N THR A 374 8.31 6.20 -5.08
CA THR A 374 7.66 4.99 -4.53
C THR A 374 7.20 5.20 -3.09
N ILE A 375 8.09 5.65 -2.20
CA ILE A 375 7.75 5.86 -0.78
C ILE A 375 6.73 6.98 -0.63
N MET A 376 6.89 8.07 -1.39
CA MET A 376 5.94 9.18 -1.38
C MET A 376 4.53 8.72 -1.73
N PHE A 377 4.37 7.88 -2.76
CA PHE A 377 3.07 7.29 -3.11
C PHE A 377 2.56 6.33 -2.02
N GLU A 378 3.28 5.25 -1.75
CA GLU A 378 2.80 4.15 -0.90
C GLU A 378 2.57 4.58 0.56
N GLY A 379 3.35 5.56 1.03
CA GLY A 379 3.38 6.00 2.42
C GLY A 379 2.25 6.94 2.84
N HIS A 380 1.54 7.59 1.90
CA HIS A 380 0.43 8.51 2.23
C HIS A 380 -0.94 7.91 1.90
N ASP A 381 -1.17 7.51 0.64
CA ASP A 381 -2.50 7.20 0.10
C ASP A 381 -3.18 6.05 0.87
N THR A 382 -2.40 5.00 1.16
CA THR A 382 -2.86 3.84 1.95
C THR A 382 -3.25 4.21 3.38
N THR A 383 -2.48 5.08 4.04
CA THR A 383 -2.77 5.51 5.41
C THR A 383 -3.97 6.44 5.42
N ALA A 384 -4.08 7.34 4.44
CA ALA A 384 -5.21 8.24 4.33
C ALA A 384 -6.52 7.47 4.13
N ALA A 385 -6.54 6.44 3.28
CA ALA A 385 -7.68 5.56 3.13
C ALA A 385 -8.01 4.83 4.45
N GLY A 386 -7.01 4.26 5.13
CA GLY A 386 -7.18 3.56 6.40
C GLY A 386 -7.76 4.44 7.51
N SER A 387 -7.24 5.66 7.69
CA SER A 387 -7.77 6.61 8.69
C SER A 387 -9.15 7.14 8.31
N SER A 388 -9.44 7.31 7.02
CA SER A 388 -10.74 7.79 6.54
C SER A 388 -11.83 6.73 6.75
N PHE A 389 -11.56 5.46 6.44
CA PHE A 389 -12.47 4.36 6.78
C PHE A 389 -12.66 4.21 8.28
N PHE A 390 -11.58 4.35 9.08
CA PHE A 390 -11.69 4.29 10.54
C PHE A 390 -12.66 5.35 11.06
N LEU A 391 -12.52 6.60 10.63
CA LEU A 391 -13.42 7.68 11.06
C LEU A 391 -14.86 7.46 10.58
N CYS A 392 -15.06 6.91 9.37
CA CYS A 392 -16.39 6.49 8.91
C CYS A 392 -16.97 5.37 9.78
N MET A 393 -16.17 4.40 10.22
CA MET A 393 -16.60 3.34 11.13
C MET A 393 -16.95 3.89 12.51
N MET A 394 -16.18 4.83 13.04
CA MET A 394 -16.53 5.51 14.30
C MET A 394 -17.86 6.27 14.18
N ALA A 395 -18.17 6.84 13.01
CA ALA A 395 -19.48 7.43 12.73
C ALA A 395 -20.60 6.38 12.66
N ALA A 396 -20.35 5.23 12.04
CA ALA A 396 -21.33 4.15 11.87
C ALA A 396 -21.56 3.33 13.15
N ARG A 397 -20.59 3.33 14.08
CA ARG A 397 -20.58 2.55 15.32
C ARG A 397 -20.30 3.43 16.55
N PRO A 398 -21.29 4.22 17.01
CA PRO A 398 -21.14 5.05 18.19
C PRO A 398 -20.78 4.25 19.45
N ASP A 399 -21.29 3.01 19.57
CA ASP A 399 -20.98 2.06 20.64
C ASP A 399 -19.48 1.75 20.75
N ILE A 400 -18.83 1.53 19.60
CA ILE A 400 -17.40 1.29 19.53
C ILE A 400 -16.62 2.59 19.78
N GLN A 401 -17.11 3.70 19.22
CA GLN A 401 -16.47 5.01 19.40
C GLN A 401 -16.40 5.41 20.88
N GLU A 402 -17.46 5.19 21.68
CA GLU A 402 -17.42 5.48 23.12
C GLU A 402 -16.31 4.71 23.82
N ARG A 403 -16.15 3.41 23.51
CA ARG A 403 -15.09 2.58 24.12
C ARG A 403 -13.68 3.06 23.73
N VAL A 404 -13.50 3.53 22.50
CA VAL A 404 -12.23 4.16 22.06
C VAL A 404 -11.99 5.46 22.81
N ILE A 405 -13.04 6.27 22.98
CA ILE A 405 -12.97 7.53 23.73
C ILE A 405 -12.65 7.28 25.21
N GLU A 406 -13.26 6.27 25.83
CA GLU A 406 -12.98 5.86 27.22
C GLU A 406 -11.52 5.47 27.41
N GLU A 407 -10.95 4.67 26.50
CA GLU A 407 -9.51 4.33 26.53
C GLU A 407 -8.64 5.58 26.39
N ILE A 408 -8.97 6.46 25.43
CA ILE A 408 -8.24 7.71 25.22
C ILE A 408 -8.29 8.57 26.50
N ASP A 409 -9.44 8.69 27.13
CA ASP A 409 -9.60 9.50 28.34
C ASP A 409 -8.85 8.87 29.53
N GLN A 410 -8.73 7.54 29.61
CA GLN A 410 -7.90 6.86 30.60
C GLN A 410 -6.40 7.14 30.40
N VAL A 411 -5.93 7.16 29.15
CA VAL A 411 -4.50 7.38 28.83
C VAL A 411 -4.08 8.84 28.97
N PHE A 412 -4.94 9.78 28.54
CA PHE A 412 -4.59 11.21 28.48
C PHE A 412 -5.20 12.04 29.61
N GLY A 413 -6.25 11.56 30.27
CA GLY A 413 -7.04 12.35 31.20
C GLY A 413 -7.50 13.66 30.57
N ASN A 414 -7.28 14.76 31.29
CA ASN A 414 -7.63 16.11 30.83
C ASN A 414 -6.47 16.81 30.12
N SER A 415 -5.38 16.09 29.83
CA SER A 415 -4.17 16.68 29.25
C SER A 415 -4.29 16.80 27.73
N ASP A 416 -4.07 18.00 27.22
CA ASP A 416 -3.83 18.22 25.78
C ASP A 416 -2.34 18.08 25.42
N ARG A 417 -1.56 17.28 26.17
CA ARG A 417 -0.15 17.03 25.82
C ARG A 417 -0.02 16.24 24.52
N PRO A 418 1.11 16.34 23.80
CA PRO A 418 1.44 15.44 22.70
C PRO A 418 1.40 13.95 23.14
N CYS A 419 0.99 13.09 22.21
CA CYS A 419 1.01 11.65 22.35
C CYS A 419 2.48 11.16 22.32
N SER A 420 2.91 10.54 23.41
CA SER A 420 4.22 9.94 23.57
C SER A 420 4.27 8.53 22.98
N PHE A 421 5.47 7.97 22.86
CA PHE A 421 5.62 6.58 22.44
C PHE A 421 4.92 5.61 23.40
N GLN A 422 5.00 5.85 24.70
CA GLN A 422 4.40 4.96 25.71
C GLN A 422 2.87 4.97 25.61
N ASP A 423 2.25 6.14 25.37
CA ASP A 423 0.80 6.21 25.16
C ASP A 423 0.38 5.34 23.98
N THR A 424 1.19 5.29 22.92
CA THR A 424 0.88 4.45 21.77
C THR A 424 0.89 2.97 22.13
N LEU A 425 1.56 2.52 23.19
CA LEU A 425 1.49 1.13 23.65
C LEU A 425 0.23 0.85 24.48
N GLU A 426 -0.31 1.87 25.16
CA GLU A 426 -1.52 1.75 25.97
C GLU A 426 -2.83 1.92 25.17
N LEU A 427 -2.77 2.48 23.96
CA LEU A 427 -3.90 2.59 23.02
C LEU A 427 -4.22 1.23 22.35
N LYS A 428 -4.59 0.23 23.15
CA LYS A 428 -4.77 -1.18 22.75
C LYS A 428 -6.10 -1.42 22.04
N TYR A 429 -7.19 -0.86 22.56
CA TYR A 429 -8.52 -0.93 21.96
C TYR A 429 -8.60 -0.11 20.68
N LEU A 430 -8.01 1.09 20.64
CA LEU A 430 -7.84 1.87 19.41
C LEU A 430 -7.08 1.06 18.35
N GLU A 431 -5.99 0.37 18.72
CA GLU A 431 -5.26 -0.50 17.79
C GLU A 431 -6.14 -1.61 17.24
N ARG A 432 -6.89 -2.31 18.09
CA ARG A 432 -7.82 -3.36 17.65
C ARG A 432 -8.91 -2.82 16.72
N CYS A 433 -9.40 -1.61 16.96
CA CYS A 433 -10.35 -0.94 16.06
C CYS A 433 -9.70 -0.57 14.71
N ILE A 434 -8.43 -0.14 14.71
CA ILE A 434 -7.67 0.09 13.48
C ILE A 434 -7.50 -1.23 12.71
N MET A 435 -7.12 -2.32 13.38
CA MET A 435 -6.95 -3.64 12.76
C MET A 435 -8.27 -4.16 12.17
N GLU A 436 -9.38 -4.02 12.89
CA GLU A 436 -10.71 -4.40 12.40
C GLU A 436 -11.17 -3.53 11.23
N THR A 437 -10.83 -2.24 11.24
CA THR A 437 -11.02 -1.37 10.08
C THR A 437 -10.22 -1.87 8.88
N LEU A 438 -8.95 -2.25 9.06
CA LEU A 438 -8.11 -2.78 7.98
C LEU A 438 -8.54 -4.18 7.51
N ARG A 439 -9.23 -4.96 8.35
CA ARG A 439 -9.84 -6.25 7.98
C ARG A 439 -11.03 -6.02 7.06
N MET A 440 -11.94 -5.14 7.46
CA MET A 440 -13.16 -4.88 6.70
C MET A 440 -12.87 -4.02 5.46
N TYR A 441 -12.01 -3.02 5.58
CA TYR A 441 -11.73 -2.06 4.52
C TYR A 441 -10.22 -1.96 4.26
N PRO A 442 -9.57 -3.05 3.79
CA PRO A 442 -8.16 -3.04 3.50
C PRO A 442 -7.87 -2.02 2.39
N PRO A 443 -6.97 -1.04 2.61
CA PRO A 443 -6.63 -0.04 1.59
C PRO A 443 -6.17 -0.68 0.28
N VAL A 444 -5.47 -1.82 0.33
CA VAL A 444 -5.06 -2.59 -0.86
C VAL A 444 -5.87 -3.90 -0.91
N PRO A 445 -6.97 -3.96 -1.68
CA PRO A 445 -7.89 -5.09 -1.65
C PRO A 445 -7.38 -6.33 -2.41
N ILE A 446 -6.43 -6.16 -3.33
CA ILE A 446 -5.80 -7.24 -4.10
C ILE A 446 -4.28 -7.04 -4.26
N ILE A 447 -3.51 -8.12 -4.28
CA ILE A 447 -2.06 -8.11 -4.54
C ILE A 447 -1.73 -9.14 -5.62
N ALA A 448 -1.09 -8.73 -6.72
CA ALA A 448 -0.79 -9.65 -7.82
C ALA A 448 0.71 -9.98 -7.95
N ARG A 449 1.00 -11.25 -8.22
CA ARG A 449 2.33 -11.83 -8.47
C ARG A 449 2.37 -12.54 -9.81
N GLU A 450 3.54 -12.61 -10.40
CA GLU A 450 3.82 -13.51 -11.52
C GLU A 450 4.35 -14.84 -11.00
N LEU A 451 3.68 -15.94 -11.35
CA LEU A 451 4.09 -17.25 -10.89
C LEU A 451 5.24 -17.80 -11.75
N LYS A 452 6.42 -17.98 -11.15
CA LYS A 452 7.65 -18.40 -11.85
C LYS A 452 7.76 -19.90 -12.13
N GLN A 453 7.10 -20.72 -11.33
CA GLN A 453 7.11 -22.19 -11.43
C GLN A 453 5.72 -22.73 -11.06
N GLU A 454 5.39 -23.93 -11.52
CA GLU A 454 4.11 -24.55 -11.16
C GLU A 454 3.99 -24.69 -9.64
N LEU A 455 2.80 -24.42 -9.12
CA LEU A 455 2.52 -24.46 -7.69
C LEU A 455 1.30 -25.34 -7.44
N LYS A 456 1.42 -26.29 -6.51
CA LYS A 456 0.31 -27.12 -6.07
C LYS A 456 -0.40 -26.45 -4.90
N LEU A 457 -1.70 -26.20 -5.03
CA LEU A 457 -2.53 -25.59 -3.99
C LEU A 457 -2.89 -26.64 -2.93
N GLU A 458 -2.82 -26.25 -1.66
CA GLU A 458 -3.20 -27.10 -0.53
C GLU A 458 -4.71 -27.17 -0.35
N SER A 459 -5.43 -26.10 -0.68
CA SER A 459 -6.88 -26.01 -0.48
C SER A 459 -7.68 -27.03 -1.30
N ILE A 460 -7.29 -27.22 -2.57
CA ILE A 460 -8.03 -28.04 -3.54
C ILE A 460 -7.17 -29.10 -4.24
N ASN A 461 -5.90 -29.26 -3.86
CA ASN A 461 -4.98 -30.24 -4.44
C ASN A 461 -4.79 -30.11 -5.97
N ALA A 462 -5.03 -28.92 -6.52
CA ALA A 462 -4.89 -28.60 -7.94
C ALA A 462 -3.58 -27.84 -8.22
N THR A 463 -3.11 -27.89 -9.47
CA THR A 463 -1.85 -27.23 -9.87
C THR A 463 -2.15 -25.92 -10.61
N VAL A 464 -1.52 -24.84 -10.15
CA VAL A 464 -1.45 -23.56 -10.85
C VAL A 464 -0.24 -23.55 -11.77
N PRO A 465 -0.40 -23.29 -13.08
CA PRO A 465 0.71 -23.33 -14.03
C PRO A 465 1.63 -22.11 -13.89
N ALA A 466 2.91 -22.28 -14.22
CA ALA A 466 3.86 -21.17 -14.33
C ALA A 466 3.41 -20.15 -15.40
N ASN A 467 3.94 -18.93 -15.29
CA ASN A 467 3.66 -17.79 -16.18
C ASN A 467 2.20 -17.30 -16.17
N CYS A 468 1.44 -17.60 -15.11
CA CYS A 468 0.14 -16.99 -14.85
C CYS A 468 0.25 -15.86 -13.81
N THR A 469 -0.81 -15.06 -13.71
CA THR A 469 -0.94 -14.02 -12.68
C THR A 469 -1.70 -14.59 -11.49
N VAL A 470 -1.06 -14.68 -10.33
CA VAL A 470 -1.70 -15.08 -9.07
C VAL A 470 -2.05 -13.83 -8.28
N ILE A 471 -3.30 -13.75 -7.81
CA ILE A 471 -3.86 -12.59 -7.13
C ILE A 471 -4.30 -13.00 -5.73
N VAL A 472 -3.69 -12.44 -4.71
CA VAL A 472 -4.17 -12.57 -3.33
C VAL A 472 -5.35 -11.62 -3.15
N GLY A 473 -6.54 -12.17 -2.97
CA GLY A 473 -7.78 -11.42 -2.75
C GLY A 473 -7.97 -11.02 -1.31
N THR A 474 -7.17 -10.07 -0.81
CA THR A 474 -7.14 -9.61 0.59
C THR A 474 -8.53 -9.30 1.13
N TYR A 475 -9.36 -8.56 0.38
CA TYR A 475 -10.71 -8.19 0.81
C TYR A 475 -11.63 -9.40 1.10
N LYS A 476 -11.54 -10.45 0.26
CA LYS A 476 -12.32 -11.68 0.43
C LYS A 476 -11.73 -12.59 1.50
N LEU A 477 -10.40 -12.74 1.52
CA LEU A 477 -9.66 -13.48 2.54
C LEU A 477 -10.03 -13.00 3.95
N HIS A 478 -10.11 -11.68 4.15
CA HIS A 478 -10.45 -11.05 5.44
C HIS A 478 -11.92 -11.18 5.84
N ARG A 479 -12.76 -11.78 4.98
CA ARG A 479 -14.20 -12.02 5.21
C ARG A 479 -14.57 -13.50 5.24
N ARG A 480 -13.58 -14.36 5.40
CA ARG A 480 -13.79 -15.79 5.59
C ARG A 480 -14.43 -16.06 6.95
N GLU A 481 -15.65 -16.58 6.93
CA GLU A 481 -16.43 -16.85 8.15
C GLU A 481 -15.82 -17.95 9.03
N ASP A 482 -15.11 -18.90 8.43
CA ASP A 482 -14.35 -19.93 9.13
C ASP A 482 -13.14 -19.38 9.92
N ILE A 483 -12.73 -18.15 9.64
CA ILE A 483 -11.59 -17.46 10.28
C ILE A 483 -12.06 -16.29 11.15
N PHE A 484 -13.06 -15.55 10.68
CA PHE A 484 -13.65 -14.39 11.33
C PHE A 484 -15.16 -14.62 11.46
N PRO A 485 -15.63 -15.13 12.62
CA PRO A 485 -17.05 -15.34 12.85
C PRO A 485 -17.85 -14.04 12.65
N ASN A 486 -19.00 -14.11 11.98
CA ASN A 486 -19.77 -12.94 11.55
C ASN A 486 -18.91 -11.91 10.81
N PRO A 487 -18.30 -12.26 9.65
CA PRO A 487 -17.24 -11.47 9.02
C PRO A 487 -17.66 -10.06 8.58
N ASN A 488 -18.96 -9.80 8.47
CA ASN A 488 -19.53 -8.50 8.13
C ASN A 488 -19.89 -7.65 9.36
N HIS A 489 -19.75 -8.17 10.58
CA HIS A 489 -19.90 -7.41 11.82
C HIS A 489 -18.54 -6.83 12.22
N PHE A 490 -18.51 -5.53 12.53
CA PHE A 490 -17.31 -4.89 13.06
C PHE A 490 -17.12 -5.27 14.53
N ASP A 491 -16.16 -6.16 14.79
CA ASP A 491 -15.78 -6.66 16.11
C ASP A 491 -14.26 -6.50 16.37
N PRO A 492 -13.83 -5.48 17.13
CA PRO A 492 -12.43 -5.33 17.54
C PRO A 492 -11.88 -6.51 18.35
N ASP A 493 -12.75 -7.32 18.98
CA ASP A 493 -12.31 -8.48 19.75
C ASP A 493 -11.78 -9.62 18.87
N ASN A 494 -12.00 -9.57 17.54
CA ASN A 494 -11.26 -10.39 16.56
C ASN A 494 -9.74 -10.28 16.69
N PHE A 495 -9.24 -9.19 17.27
CA PHE A 495 -7.83 -8.90 17.49
C PHE A 495 -7.42 -8.91 18.96
N LEU A 496 -8.19 -9.56 19.84
CA LEU A 496 -7.67 -9.97 21.14
C LEU A 496 -6.42 -10.84 20.92
N PRO A 497 -5.36 -10.70 21.75
CA PRO A 497 -4.12 -11.44 21.54
C PRO A 497 -4.33 -12.96 21.46
N GLU A 498 -5.32 -13.46 22.21
CA GLU A 498 -5.63 -14.89 22.35
C GLU A 498 -6.24 -15.43 21.06
N ARG A 499 -7.16 -14.66 20.47
CA ARG A 499 -7.80 -15.00 19.18
C ARG A 499 -6.80 -14.86 18.04
N ALA A 500 -5.98 -13.81 18.05
CA ALA A 500 -4.97 -13.57 17.04
C ALA A 500 -3.91 -14.68 17.02
N ALA A 501 -3.43 -15.13 18.18
CA ALA A 501 -2.43 -16.19 18.31
C ALA A 501 -2.92 -17.54 17.77
N SER A 502 -4.22 -17.83 17.88
CA SER A 502 -4.81 -19.08 17.36
C SER A 502 -5.05 -19.09 15.84
N ARG A 503 -4.91 -17.94 15.18
CA ARG A 503 -5.28 -17.77 13.77
C ARG A 503 -4.08 -18.03 12.86
N HIS A 504 -4.35 -18.61 11.68
CA HIS A 504 -3.34 -18.74 10.64
C HIS A 504 -2.76 -17.37 10.25
N TYR A 505 -1.42 -17.23 10.23
CA TYR A 505 -0.75 -15.95 10.00
C TYR A 505 -1.22 -15.23 8.72
N TYR A 506 -1.23 -15.96 7.60
CA TYR A 506 -1.63 -15.45 6.29
C TYR A 506 -3.13 -15.19 6.11
N SER A 507 -3.94 -15.29 7.17
CA SER A 507 -5.38 -14.96 7.11
C SER A 507 -5.68 -13.47 7.26
N PHE A 508 -4.77 -12.70 7.87
CA PHE A 508 -4.89 -11.26 8.05
C PHE A 508 -3.63 -10.54 7.55
N VAL A 509 -3.63 -10.24 6.25
CA VAL A 509 -2.49 -9.61 5.55
C VAL A 509 -2.79 -8.20 4.98
N PRO A 510 -3.31 -7.22 5.76
CA PRO A 510 -3.55 -5.87 5.25
C PRO A 510 -2.27 -5.14 4.82
N PHE A 511 -1.13 -5.58 5.35
CA PHE A 511 0.22 -5.09 5.02
C PHE A 511 1.01 -6.10 4.17
N SER A 512 0.33 -7.03 3.47
CA SER A 512 0.95 -8.21 2.87
C SER A 512 1.69 -9.06 3.92
N ALA A 513 2.47 -10.04 3.47
CA ALA A 513 3.31 -10.89 4.31
C ALA A 513 4.57 -11.35 3.55
N GLY A 514 5.49 -11.99 4.29
CA GLY A 514 6.74 -12.55 3.78
C GLY A 514 7.73 -11.52 3.21
N PRO A 515 8.65 -11.91 2.30
CA PRO A 515 9.75 -11.03 1.89
C PRO A 515 9.29 -9.72 1.23
N ARG A 516 8.10 -9.69 0.64
CA ARG A 516 7.49 -8.50 0.02
C ARG A 516 6.42 -7.86 0.91
N SER A 517 6.51 -8.02 2.23
CA SER A 517 5.69 -7.33 3.23
C SER A 517 5.84 -5.80 3.13
N CYS A 518 4.89 -5.04 3.67
CA CYS A 518 4.98 -3.58 3.73
C CYS A 518 6.17 -3.14 4.61
N VAL A 519 7.12 -2.40 4.02
CA VAL A 519 8.27 -1.84 4.75
C VAL A 519 7.85 -0.79 5.80
N GLY A 520 6.75 -0.07 5.51
CA GLY A 520 6.23 1.01 6.34
C GLY A 520 5.22 0.58 7.39
N ARG A 521 5.03 -0.73 7.68
CA ARG A 521 3.96 -1.23 8.56
C ARG A 521 3.97 -0.56 9.94
N LYS A 522 5.12 -0.58 10.62
CA LYS A 522 5.30 0.04 11.96
C LYS A 522 5.10 1.56 11.90
N TYR A 523 5.61 2.20 10.86
CA TYR A 523 5.43 3.64 10.60
C TYR A 523 3.94 3.99 10.44
N ALA A 524 3.20 3.22 9.63
CA ALA A 524 1.78 3.43 9.38
C ALA A 524 0.94 3.24 10.65
N MET A 525 1.17 2.17 11.42
CA MET A 525 0.44 1.94 12.67
C MET A 525 0.71 3.03 13.70
N LEU A 526 1.97 3.42 13.90
CA LEU A 526 2.31 4.50 14.83
C LEU A 526 1.67 5.83 14.41
N LYS A 527 1.75 6.16 13.12
CA LYS A 527 1.12 7.36 12.53
C LYS A 527 -0.40 7.34 12.71
N LEU A 528 -1.07 6.21 12.43
CA LEU A 528 -2.52 6.06 12.61
C LEU A 528 -2.93 6.26 14.07
N LYS A 529 -2.24 5.64 15.03
CA LYS A 529 -2.56 5.78 16.46
C LYS A 529 -2.42 7.23 16.93
N VAL A 530 -1.37 7.95 16.51
CA VAL A 530 -1.17 9.36 16.88
C VAL A 530 -2.22 10.28 16.24
N ILE A 531 -2.50 10.13 14.94
CA ILE A 531 -3.49 10.96 14.24
C ILE A 531 -4.89 10.71 14.82
N LEU A 532 -5.32 9.45 14.90
CA LEU A 532 -6.69 9.09 15.28
C LEU A 532 -6.97 9.40 16.75
N SER A 533 -6.01 9.14 17.65
CA SER A 533 -6.15 9.57 19.05
C SER A 533 -6.24 11.10 19.17
N THR A 534 -5.50 11.85 18.38
CA THR A 534 -5.55 13.33 18.39
C THR A 534 -6.88 13.85 17.85
N VAL A 535 -7.41 13.27 16.77
CA VAL A 535 -8.73 13.59 16.22
C VAL A 535 -9.83 13.28 17.25
N LEU A 536 -9.84 12.07 17.81
CA LEU A 536 -10.87 11.64 18.75
C LEU A 536 -10.80 12.34 20.11
N ARG A 537 -9.63 12.84 20.56
CA ARG A 537 -9.54 13.74 21.72
C ARG A 537 -10.26 15.08 21.50
N ASN A 538 -10.31 15.55 20.26
CA ASN A 538 -10.87 16.86 19.91
C ASN A 538 -12.31 16.78 19.43
N PHE A 539 -12.75 15.64 18.90
CA PHE A 539 -14.07 15.50 18.28
C PHE A 539 -14.73 14.17 18.59
N ARG A 540 -16.06 14.20 18.66
CA ARG A 540 -16.91 13.04 18.40
C ARG A 540 -17.24 13.04 16.91
N VAL A 541 -17.09 11.90 16.26
CA VAL A 541 -17.57 11.70 14.89
C VAL A 541 -19.05 11.39 14.96
N MET A 542 -19.87 12.28 14.41
CA MET A 542 -21.32 12.16 14.47
C MET A 542 -21.84 11.08 13.52
N PRO A 543 -22.96 10.43 13.84
CA PRO A 543 -23.58 9.44 12.96
C PRO A 543 -23.74 9.95 11.52
N GLY A 544 -23.21 9.15 10.59
CA GLY A 544 -23.21 9.43 9.16
C GLY A 544 -24.09 8.46 8.38
N ILE A 545 -23.69 8.20 7.13
CA ILE A 545 -24.32 7.19 6.28
C ILE A 545 -24.08 5.80 6.89
N PRO A 546 -25.13 5.00 7.13
CA PRO A 546 -24.98 3.66 7.67
C PRO A 546 -24.07 2.78 6.82
N GLU A 547 -23.28 1.92 7.47
CA GLU A 547 -22.32 1.02 6.80
C GLU A 547 -22.94 0.17 5.68
N LYS A 548 -24.17 -0.33 5.90
CA LYS A 548 -24.92 -1.13 4.93
C LYS A 548 -25.21 -0.41 3.60
N ASP A 549 -25.18 0.93 3.60
CA ASP A 549 -25.51 1.77 2.45
C ASP A 549 -24.23 2.22 1.71
N TRP A 550 -23.04 1.80 2.16
CA TRP A 550 -21.79 2.14 1.50
C TRP A 550 -21.63 1.37 0.19
N VAL A 551 -21.32 2.12 -0.87
CA VAL A 551 -20.96 1.54 -2.17
C VAL A 551 -19.46 1.70 -2.35
N LEU A 552 -18.75 0.57 -2.32
CA LEU A 552 -17.31 0.51 -2.46
C LEU A 552 -16.88 0.48 -3.92
N GLN A 553 -15.75 1.13 -4.19
CA GLN A 553 -15.02 1.03 -5.44
C GLN A 553 -13.59 0.60 -5.14
N ALA A 554 -13.10 -0.38 -5.89
CA ALA A 554 -11.72 -0.87 -5.76
C ALA A 554 -10.90 -0.36 -6.94
N ASP A 555 -10.24 0.78 -6.74
CA ASP A 555 -9.30 1.35 -7.69
C ASP A 555 -7.91 0.69 -7.51
N ILE A 556 -6.85 1.50 -7.46
CA ILE A 556 -5.56 1.09 -6.90
C ILE A 556 -5.68 0.89 -5.38
N ILE A 557 -6.48 1.72 -4.72
CA ILE A 557 -6.88 1.57 -3.33
C ILE A 557 -8.40 1.39 -3.22
N LEU A 558 -8.85 0.80 -2.11
CA LEU A 558 -10.27 0.72 -1.77
C LEU A 558 -10.78 2.10 -1.36
N LYS A 559 -11.90 2.53 -1.92
CA LYS A 559 -12.57 3.79 -1.59
C LYS A 559 -14.09 3.60 -1.53
N ARG A 560 -14.79 4.61 -1.05
CA ARG A 560 -16.23 4.76 -1.22
C ARG A 560 -16.54 5.63 -2.44
N THR A 561 -17.63 5.33 -3.14
CA THR A 561 -18.08 6.13 -4.30
C THR A 561 -18.64 7.50 -3.92
N ASP A 562 -19.16 7.64 -2.70
CA ASP A 562 -19.71 8.88 -2.15
C ASP A 562 -18.69 9.70 -1.34
N GLY A 563 -17.41 9.31 -1.38
CA GLY A 563 -16.34 9.89 -0.57
C GLY A 563 -16.42 9.47 0.90
N PHE A 564 -15.61 10.09 1.75
CA PHE A 564 -15.52 9.76 3.18
C PHE A 564 -16.21 10.85 4.02
N ARG A 565 -17.49 11.02 3.76
CA ARG A 565 -18.32 12.10 4.32
C ARG A 565 -18.60 11.87 5.81
N ILE A 566 -18.12 12.77 6.66
CA ILE A 566 -18.39 12.77 8.12
C ILE A 566 -18.86 14.14 8.61
N LYS A 567 -19.45 14.14 9.82
CA LYS A 567 -19.73 15.34 10.60
C LYS A 567 -18.99 15.23 11.93
N LEU A 568 -18.50 16.34 12.45
CA LEU A 568 -17.77 16.37 13.73
C LEU A 568 -18.51 17.22 14.75
N GLN A 569 -18.48 16.78 16.00
CA GLN A 569 -18.89 17.56 17.16
C GLN A 569 -17.67 17.80 18.04
N PRO A 570 -17.30 19.06 18.34
CA PRO A 570 -16.19 19.35 19.26
C PRO A 570 -16.40 18.69 20.61
N ARG A 571 -15.36 18.02 21.12
CA ARG A 571 -15.30 17.56 22.51
C ARG A 571 -14.74 18.67 23.39
N LYS A 572 -15.35 18.88 24.55
CA LYS A 572 -14.67 19.53 25.66
C LYS A 572 -13.78 18.47 26.33
N PRO A 573 -12.54 18.78 26.74
CA PRO A 573 -11.80 17.91 27.65
C PRO A 573 -12.69 17.60 28.85
N ALA A 574 -12.71 16.36 29.34
CA ALA A 574 -13.52 16.00 30.49
C ALA A 574 -13.23 16.99 31.63
N ALA A 575 -14.21 17.77 32.06
CA ALA A 575 -14.05 18.55 33.28
C ALA A 575 -13.99 17.54 34.42
N SER A 576 -13.00 17.68 35.32
CA SER A 576 -12.86 16.84 36.51
C SER A 576 -14.22 16.65 37.17
N ALA A 577 -14.68 15.40 37.30
CA ALA A 577 -15.68 15.07 38.30
C ALA A 577 -15.12 15.59 39.64
N LYS A 578 -15.82 16.55 40.24
CA LYS A 578 -15.47 17.15 41.52
C LYS A 578 -15.45 16.12 42.63
#